data_AF-K3V8F9-F1
#
_entry.id   AF-K3V8F9-F1
#
_cell.length_a   1.000
_cell.length_b   1.000
_cell.length_c   1.000
_cell.angle_alpha   90.00
_cell.angle_beta   90.00
_cell.angle_gamma   90.00
#
_symmetry.space_group_name_H-M   'P 1'
#
loop_
_entity.id
_entity.type
_entity.pdbx_description
1 polymer ?
#
loop_
_entity_poly.entity_id
_entity_poly.type
_entity_poly.pdbx_seq_one_letter_code
_entity_poly.pdbx_strand_id
1 'polypeptide(L)'
;MSTKATRSSNPTCTYENGRRYHAYREGAYPFPNDHKEQDRMDLGHHIYRLLLGGKLYLAPIGDNPKRVLDLGAGTGIWAIDFAERVAHSSASRENCS
;
A
#
# COMPACT_ATOMS: atom_id res chain seq x y z
N MET A 1 22.25 -0.97 37.76
CA MET A 1 21.17 -0.33 36.98
C MET A 1 20.83 -1.26 35.82
N SER A 2 19.67 -1.92 35.87
CA SER A 2 19.22 -2.86 34.82
C SER A 2 18.26 -2.12 33.90
N THR A 3 18.63 -1.96 32.63
CA THR A 3 17.78 -1.36 31.61
C THR A 3 16.67 -2.34 31.25
N LYS A 4 15.42 -2.02 31.64
CA LYS A 4 14.25 -2.69 31.07
C LYS A 4 14.12 -2.27 29.61
N ALA A 5 14.38 -3.18 28.69
CA ALA A 5 13.90 -3.04 27.32
C ALA A 5 12.37 -3.21 27.32
N THR A 6 11.64 -2.12 27.14
CA THR A 6 10.21 -2.15 26.84
C THR A 6 10.02 -2.76 25.47
N ARG A 7 9.73 -4.06 25.42
CA ARG A 7 9.35 -4.77 24.20
C ARG A 7 7.95 -4.27 23.81
N SER A 8 7.88 -3.25 22.95
CA SER A 8 6.67 -2.96 22.18
C SER A 8 6.28 -4.25 21.46
N SER A 9 5.14 -4.83 21.80
CA SER A 9 4.62 -6.03 21.14
C SER A 9 4.16 -5.63 19.74
N ASN A 10 5.08 -5.58 18.78
CA ASN A 10 4.71 -5.53 17.38
C ASN A 10 3.87 -6.78 17.07
N PRO A 11 2.64 -6.66 16.56
CA PRO A 11 1.80 -7.82 16.28
C PRO A 11 2.51 -8.66 15.21
N THR A 12 2.98 -9.84 15.62
CA THR A 12 3.70 -10.79 14.76
C THR A 12 2.75 -11.33 13.69
N CYS A 13 3.09 -11.21 12.41
CA CYS A 13 2.30 -11.74 11.27
C CYS A 13 1.80 -13.17 11.51
N THR A 14 0.55 -13.45 11.14
CA THR A 14 -0.06 -14.77 11.26
C THR A 14 0.07 -15.55 9.95
N TYR A 15 0.06 -16.89 10.04
CA TYR A 15 0.10 -17.77 8.88
C TYR A 15 -1.09 -18.71 8.94
N GLU A 16 -1.88 -18.73 7.86
CA GLU A 16 -3.03 -19.60 7.71
C GLU A 16 -3.02 -20.22 6.31
N ASN A 17 -3.20 -21.54 6.21
CA ASN A 17 -3.23 -22.27 4.93
C ASN A 17 -2.00 -21.99 4.03
N GLY A 18 -0.83 -21.76 4.63
CA GLY A 18 0.41 -21.44 3.91
C GLY A 18 0.48 -20.01 3.35
N ARG A 19 -0.49 -19.15 3.66
CA ARG A 19 -0.50 -17.73 3.32
C ARG A 19 -0.16 -16.91 4.56
N ARG A 20 0.48 -15.75 4.37
CA ARG A 20 0.83 -14.83 5.47
C ARG A 20 -0.21 -13.73 5.56
N TYR A 21 -0.60 -13.34 6.77
CA TYR A 21 -1.58 -12.29 7.05
C TYR A 21 -1.01 -11.28 8.06
N HIS A 22 -1.59 -10.09 8.10
CA HIS A 22 -1.24 -9.08 9.09
C HIS A 22 -1.89 -9.44 10.44
N ALA A 23 -1.18 -9.19 11.54
CA ALA A 23 -1.68 -9.50 12.88
C ALA A 23 -2.33 -8.30 13.59
N TYR A 24 -2.17 -7.11 13.03
CA TYR A 24 -2.89 -5.93 13.51
C TYR A 24 -4.37 -6.05 13.15
N ARG A 25 -5.27 -6.04 14.15
CA ARG A 25 -6.71 -6.31 13.97
C ARG A 25 -6.94 -7.57 13.13
N GLU A 26 -6.40 -8.68 13.62
CA GLU A 26 -6.55 -10.01 13.03
C GLU A 26 -7.98 -10.25 12.54
N GLY A 27 -8.11 -10.75 11.30
CA GLY A 27 -9.40 -11.00 10.63
C GLY A 27 -10.10 -9.77 10.05
N ALA A 28 -9.67 -8.53 10.35
CA ALA A 28 -10.31 -7.33 9.81
C ALA A 28 -10.01 -7.07 8.33
N TYR A 29 -8.86 -7.53 7.83
CA TYR A 29 -8.54 -7.51 6.41
C TYR A 29 -8.27 -8.95 5.94
N PRO A 30 -9.17 -9.52 5.11
CA PRO A 30 -9.22 -10.96 4.87
C PRO A 30 -8.20 -11.44 3.82
N PHE A 31 -7.40 -10.53 3.27
CA PHE A 31 -6.45 -10.87 2.23
C PHE A 31 -5.05 -11.11 2.80
N PRO A 32 -4.29 -12.05 2.21
CA PRO A 32 -2.89 -12.26 2.56
C PRO A 32 -2.02 -11.00 2.36
N ASN A 33 -0.83 -10.99 2.92
CA ASN A 33 0.19 -9.95 2.72
C ASN A 33 1.53 -10.53 2.21
N ASP A 34 1.51 -11.74 1.65
CA ASP A 34 2.69 -12.39 1.05
C ASP A 34 3.02 -11.87 -0.36
N HIS A 35 4.19 -12.26 -0.89
CA HIS A 35 4.66 -11.84 -2.20
C HIS A 35 3.67 -12.18 -3.32
N LYS A 36 3.04 -13.36 -3.26
CA LYS A 36 2.05 -13.77 -4.26
C LYS A 36 0.85 -12.82 -4.31
N GLU A 37 0.41 -12.32 -3.17
CA GLU A 37 -0.66 -11.32 -3.11
C GLU A 37 -0.19 -9.94 -3.63
N GLN A 38 1.06 -9.56 -3.35
CA GLN A 38 1.66 -8.34 -3.89
C GLN A 38 1.73 -8.38 -5.42
N ASP A 39 2.21 -9.49 -6.00
CA ASP A 39 2.26 -9.69 -7.45
C ASP A 39 0.85 -9.60 -8.08
N ARG A 40 -0.17 -10.13 -7.39
CA ARG A 40 -1.58 -10.03 -7.82
C ARG A 40 -2.05 -8.57 -7.84
N MET A 41 -1.71 -7.80 -6.81
CA MET A 41 -2.07 -6.37 -6.73
C MET A 41 -1.37 -5.55 -7.82
N ASP A 42 -0.09 -5.81 -8.07
CA ASP A 42 0.69 -5.11 -9.10
C ASP A 42 0.17 -5.43 -10.51
N LEU A 43 -0.19 -6.69 -10.78
CA LEU A 43 -0.86 -7.07 -12.02
C LEU A 43 -2.21 -6.36 -12.18
N GLY A 44 -2.98 -6.23 -11.10
CA GLY A 44 -4.23 -5.47 -11.08
C GLY A 44 -4.03 -4.01 -11.49
N HIS A 45 -3.04 -3.34 -10.90
CA HIS A 45 -2.65 -1.97 -11.27
C HIS A 45 -2.31 -1.87 -12.76
N HIS A 46 -1.50 -2.80 -13.29
CA HIS A 46 -1.15 -2.83 -14.70
C HIS A 46 -2.39 -2.99 -15.61
N ILE A 47 -3.30 -3.90 -15.27
CA ILE A 47 -4.54 -4.10 -16.02
C ILE A 47 -5.40 -2.83 -16.00
N TYR A 48 -5.57 -2.18 -14.84
CA TYR A 48 -6.32 -0.92 -14.77
C TYR A 48 -5.68 0.17 -15.60
N ARG A 49 -4.35 0.28 -15.61
CA ARG A 49 -3.65 1.19 -16.52
C ARG A 49 -3.99 0.92 -17.98
N LEU A 50 -4.02 -0.34 -18.42
CA LEU A 50 -4.38 -0.67 -19.80
C LEU A 50 -5.83 -0.30 -20.12
N LEU A 51 -6.77 -0.68 -19.24
CA LEU A 51 -8.20 -0.39 -19.41
C LEU A 51 -8.49 1.10 -19.47
N LEU A 52 -7.74 1.91 -18.70
CA LEU A 52 -7.88 3.36 -18.65
C LEU A 52 -7.01 4.10 -19.68
N GLY A 53 -6.41 3.40 -20.64
CA GLY A 53 -5.57 4.01 -21.69
C GLY A 53 -4.33 4.71 -21.13
N GLY A 54 -3.72 4.15 -20.10
CA GLY A 54 -2.54 4.67 -19.42
C GLY A 54 -2.82 5.78 -18.39
N LYS A 55 -4.08 6.07 -18.08
CA LYS A 55 -4.44 7.03 -17.02
C LYS A 55 -4.31 6.37 -15.65
N LEU A 56 -3.82 7.15 -14.68
CA LEU A 56 -3.77 6.75 -13.26
C LEU A 56 -5.04 7.15 -12.50
N TYR A 57 -5.81 8.10 -13.02
CA TYR A 57 -7.02 8.60 -12.41
C TYR A 57 -7.96 9.13 -13.49
N LEU A 58 -9.25 9.18 -13.15
CA LEU A 58 -10.31 9.75 -14.02
C LEU A 58 -10.84 11.09 -13.52
N ALA A 59 -10.52 11.46 -12.28
CA ALA A 59 -11.01 12.68 -11.65
C ALA A 59 -10.41 13.95 -12.31
N PRO A 60 -11.20 15.02 -12.47
CA PRO A 60 -10.73 16.27 -13.07
C PRO A 60 -9.97 17.15 -12.06
N ILE A 61 -8.78 16.71 -11.64
CA ILE A 61 -8.00 17.36 -10.55
C ILE A 61 -6.95 18.37 -11.03
N GLY A 62 -6.88 18.63 -12.34
CA GLY A 62 -5.89 19.52 -12.96
C GLY A 62 -4.45 18.96 -12.93
N ASP A 63 -3.50 19.79 -13.35
CA ASP A 63 -2.12 19.35 -13.60
C ASP A 63 -1.18 19.46 -12.39
N ASN A 64 -1.61 20.12 -11.31
CA ASN A 64 -0.75 20.42 -10.16
C ASN A 64 -1.41 20.11 -8.80
N PRO A 65 -1.88 18.88 -8.59
CA PRO A 65 -2.41 18.48 -7.29
C PRO A 65 -1.31 18.56 -6.23
N LYS A 66 -1.54 19.30 -5.15
CA LYS A 66 -0.51 19.54 -4.11
C LYS A 66 -0.45 18.45 -3.05
N ARG A 67 -1.58 17.86 -2.72
CA ARG A 67 -1.72 16.82 -1.70
C ARG A 67 -2.73 15.81 -2.18
N VAL A 68 -2.33 14.55 -2.21
CA VAL A 68 -3.16 13.42 -2.63
C VAL A 68 -3.03 12.34 -1.58
N LEU A 69 -4.16 11.72 -1.22
CA LEU A 69 -4.24 10.61 -0.29
C LEU A 69 -4.58 9.35 -1.07
N ASP A 70 -3.74 8.33 -0.96
CA ASP A 70 -4.00 7.00 -1.52
C ASP A 70 -4.62 6.11 -0.43
N LEU A 71 -5.88 5.71 -0.63
CA LEU A 71 -6.63 4.89 0.32
C LEU A 71 -6.52 3.42 -0.07
N GLY A 72 -6.09 2.59 0.88
CA GLY A 72 -5.86 1.17 0.59
C GLY A 72 -4.64 0.96 -0.30
N ALA A 73 -3.56 1.68 -0.01
CA ALA A 73 -2.37 1.78 -0.85
C ALA A 73 -1.76 0.43 -1.29
N GLY A 74 -2.01 -0.67 -0.58
CA GLY A 74 -1.52 -2.00 -0.97
C GLY A 74 0.01 -2.00 -1.09
N THR A 75 0.53 -2.33 -2.28
CA THR A 75 1.98 -2.25 -2.59
C THR A 75 2.51 -0.82 -2.68
N GLY A 76 1.61 0.16 -2.79
CA GLY A 76 1.91 1.58 -2.95
C GLY A 76 2.26 1.98 -4.38
N ILE A 77 2.16 1.07 -5.35
CA ILE A 77 2.55 1.32 -6.76
C ILE A 77 1.76 2.48 -7.38
N TRP A 78 0.48 2.62 -7.05
CA TRP A 78 -0.33 3.73 -7.54
C TRP A 78 0.19 5.08 -7.02
N ALA A 79 0.44 5.20 -5.72
CA ALA A 79 0.97 6.43 -5.12
C ALA A 79 2.34 6.82 -5.71
N ILE A 80 3.21 5.83 -5.99
CA ILE A 80 4.52 6.07 -6.61
C ILE A 80 4.33 6.59 -8.03
N ASP A 81 3.61 5.86 -8.87
CA ASP A 81 3.38 6.24 -10.27
C ASP A 81 2.70 7.61 -10.36
N PHE A 82 1.74 7.86 -9.47
CA PHE A 82 1.04 9.14 -9.40
C PHE A 82 2.02 10.24 -9.01
N ALA A 83 2.78 10.04 -7.93
CA ALA A 83 3.78 10.97 -7.46
C ALA A 83 4.80 11.26 -8.57
N GLU A 84 5.34 10.28 -9.28
CA GLU A 84 6.28 10.50 -10.39
C GLU A 84 5.65 11.28 -11.55
N ARG A 85 4.37 11.03 -11.85
CA ARG A 85 3.64 11.78 -12.88
C ARG A 85 3.38 13.23 -12.49
N VAL A 86 3.09 13.50 -11.22
CA VAL A 86 2.76 14.84 -10.72
C VAL A 86 3.94 15.54 -10.03
N ALA A 87 5.06 14.84 -9.84
CA ALA A 87 6.32 15.29 -9.21
C ALA A 87 6.86 16.46 -10.00
N HIS A 88 6.41 17.66 -9.66
CA HIS A 88 6.86 18.51 -8.55
C HIS A 88 6.10 18.41 -7.19
N SER A 89 5.29 17.39 -6.89
CA SER A 89 4.70 17.18 -5.54
C SER A 89 5.23 15.94 -4.80
N SER A 90 5.57 16.11 -3.51
CA SER A 90 6.00 15.06 -2.58
C SER A 90 4.82 14.19 -2.12
N ALA A 91 4.86 12.89 -2.38
CA ALA A 91 3.94 11.91 -1.79
C ALA A 91 4.59 11.24 -0.57
N SER A 92 3.98 11.43 0.60
CA SER A 92 4.40 10.79 1.86
C SER A 92 3.77 9.42 2.00
N ARG A 93 4.59 8.40 2.26
CA ARG A 93 4.15 7.04 2.62
C ARG A 93 3.95 6.97 4.13
N GLU A 94 2.77 6.54 4.56
CA GLU A 94 2.65 5.85 5.85
C GLU A 94 2.27 4.41 5.54
N ASN A 95 3.20 3.50 5.79
CA ASN A 95 2.89 2.07 5.85
C ASN A 95 3.12 1.62 7.28
N CYS A 96 2.18 0.82 7.80
CA CYS A 96 2.22 0.32 9.17
C CYS A 96 3.38 -0.66 9.33
N SER A 97 4.18 -0.43 10.38
CA SER A 97 5.19 -1.32 10.96
C SER A 97 4.62 -2.65 11.47
#